data_AF-A0A7H8PI24-F1
#
_entry.id   AF-A0A7H8PI24-F1
#
_cell.length_a   1.000
_cell.length_b   1.000
_cell.length_c   1.000
_cell.angle_alpha   90.00
_cell.angle_beta   90.00
_cell.angle_gamma   90.00
#
_symmetry.space_group_name_H-M   'P 1'
#
loop_
_entity.id
_entity.type
_entity.pdbx_description
1 polymer ?
#
loop_
_entity_poly.entity_id
_entity_poly.type
_entity_poly.pdbx_seq_one_letter_code
_entity_poly.pdbx_strand_id
1 'polypeptide(L)'
;MKKVVGLQAAATAVGLILIGTTYITLRNRKRDGIAKSLLAKLNTKLNPITKGLSNEAALDVNYADKVLNAIAANIVVLKESTAIRYANEIHKAFRPWYIGGDLEEKVYAVFRNLKDKVQVSQVAKAYQGEYKLNLRDQLKDRFDKDEIKTVLRIIERLPKYRKL
;
A
#
# COMPACT_ATOMS: atom_id res chain seq x y z
N MET A 1 52.57 -44.42 -8.38
CA MET A 1 51.35 -44.77 -9.14
C MET A 1 50.14 -44.71 -8.20
N LYS A 2 49.24 -43.73 -8.40
CA LYS A 2 47.76 -43.82 -8.40
C LYS A 2 47.20 -42.40 -8.47
N LYS A 3 46.55 -42.09 -9.59
CA LYS A 3 45.69 -40.90 -9.77
C LYS A 3 44.36 -41.15 -9.07
N VAL A 4 43.78 -40.12 -8.48
CA VAL A 4 42.32 -39.93 -8.46
C VAL A 4 42.01 -38.44 -8.59
N VAL A 5 41.13 -38.17 -9.54
CA VAL A 5 40.71 -36.86 -10.04
C VAL A 5 39.40 -36.50 -9.36
N GLY A 6 39.28 -35.24 -8.95
CA GLY A 6 38.04 -34.45 -9.00
C GLY A 6 37.08 -34.57 -7.82
N LEU A 7 36.81 -33.44 -7.16
CA LEU A 7 35.43 -33.05 -6.85
C LEU A 7 35.30 -31.54 -6.64
N GLN A 8 34.79 -30.90 -7.69
CA GLN A 8 33.77 -29.84 -7.71
C GLN A 8 33.90 -28.62 -6.78
N ALA A 9 34.13 -27.47 -7.43
CA ALA A 9 33.77 -26.16 -6.94
C ALA A 9 32.27 -26.08 -6.59
N ALA A 10 31.96 -25.55 -5.41
CA ALA A 10 30.67 -24.96 -5.11
C ALA A 10 30.91 -23.67 -4.35
N ALA A 11 30.67 -22.56 -5.05
CA ALA A 11 30.79 -21.22 -4.56
C ALA A 11 29.78 -20.95 -3.44
N THR A 12 30.27 -20.67 -2.24
CA THR A 12 29.49 -19.99 -1.20
C THR A 12 30.17 -18.67 -0.87
N ALA A 13 30.00 -17.70 -1.76
CA ALA A 13 30.37 -16.32 -1.54
C ALA A 13 29.32 -15.63 -0.66
N VAL A 14 29.45 -15.76 0.65
CA VAL A 14 28.80 -14.85 1.61
C VAL A 14 29.82 -14.53 2.70
N GLY A 15 30.53 -13.41 2.55
CA GLY A 15 31.42 -12.96 3.61
C GLY A 15 32.49 -11.97 3.17
N LEU A 16 32.08 -10.73 2.88
CA LEU A 16 32.97 -9.58 3.07
C LEU A 16 32.18 -8.42 3.70
N ILE A 17 32.20 -8.43 5.03
CA ILE A 17 31.80 -7.33 5.91
C ILE A 17 32.98 -6.36 6.01
N LEU A 18 32.69 -5.07 5.73
CA LEU A 18 33.32 -3.85 6.26
C LEU A 18 34.86 -3.76 6.31
N ILE A 19 35.46 -3.10 5.32
CA ILE A 19 36.75 -2.41 5.48
C ILE A 19 36.65 -0.99 4.90
N GLY A 20 36.94 0.02 5.72
CA GLY A 20 37.29 1.38 5.27
C GLY A 20 36.46 2.50 5.90
N THR A 21 36.75 2.84 7.15
CA THR A 21 36.08 3.86 7.98
C THR A 21 36.64 5.29 7.89
N THR A 22 37.54 5.67 6.98
CA THR A 22 38.31 6.94 7.21
C THR A 22 38.66 7.84 6.01
N TYR A 23 37.95 7.82 4.86
CA TYR A 23 38.34 8.76 3.76
C TYR A 23 37.24 9.32 2.83
N ILE A 24 35.97 9.35 3.26
CA ILE A 24 34.88 9.50 2.27
C ILE A 24 33.78 10.39 2.81
N THR A 25 33.94 11.72 2.75
CA THR A 25 32.83 12.66 3.04
C THR A 25 32.14 13.14 1.75
N LEU A 26 32.83 13.10 0.60
CA LEU A 26 32.31 13.58 -0.71
C LEU A 26 31.59 12.50 -1.55
N ARG A 27 31.84 11.20 -1.34
CA ARG A 27 31.13 10.11 -2.05
C ARG A 27 29.82 9.69 -1.36
N ASN A 28 29.54 10.20 -0.16
CA ASN A 28 28.42 9.76 0.67
C ASN A 28 27.06 10.06 0.05
N ARG A 29 26.89 11.15 -0.69
CA ARG A 29 25.60 11.46 -1.34
C ARG A 29 25.16 10.40 -2.37
N LYS A 30 26.11 9.83 -3.14
CA LYS A 30 25.80 8.77 -4.11
C LYS A 30 25.63 7.40 -3.46
N ARG A 31 26.43 7.08 -2.43
CA ARG A 31 26.29 5.82 -1.68
C ARG A 31 25.04 5.80 -0.82
N ASP A 32 24.62 6.91 -0.25
CA ASP A 32 23.35 7.04 0.47
C ASP A 32 22.17 6.85 -0.49
N GLY A 33 22.26 7.37 -1.72
CA GLY A 33 21.25 7.09 -2.76
C GLY A 33 21.16 5.60 -3.11
N ILE A 34 22.30 4.95 -3.31
CA ILE A 34 22.36 3.52 -3.65
C ILE A 34 21.92 2.65 -2.46
N ALA A 35 22.39 2.94 -1.25
CA ALA A 35 22.02 2.26 -0.02
C ALA A 35 20.55 2.48 0.30
N LYS A 36 20.01 3.70 0.14
CA LYS A 36 18.56 3.97 0.24
C LYS A 36 17.79 3.23 -0.83
N SER A 37 18.28 3.14 -2.07
CA SER A 37 17.61 2.39 -3.13
C SER A 37 17.62 0.89 -2.87
N LEU A 38 18.73 0.34 -2.35
CA LEU A 38 18.87 -1.06 -1.99
C LEU A 38 18.05 -1.38 -0.75
N LEU A 39 18.10 -0.56 0.31
CA LEU A 39 17.24 -0.67 1.47
C LEU A 39 15.76 -0.49 1.09
N ALA A 40 15.43 0.41 0.17
CA ALA A 40 14.06 0.58 -0.31
C ALA A 40 13.58 -0.65 -1.09
N LYS A 41 14.45 -1.26 -1.91
CA LYS A 41 14.23 -2.51 -2.68
C LYS A 41 14.18 -3.75 -1.78
N LEU A 42 15.07 -3.84 -0.79
CA LEU A 42 15.10 -4.90 0.20
C LEU A 42 13.91 -4.80 1.13
N ASN A 43 13.56 -3.60 1.61
CA ASN A 43 12.37 -3.39 2.42
C ASN A 43 11.07 -3.58 1.61
N THR A 44 11.06 -3.34 0.29
CA THR A 44 9.92 -3.76 -0.57
C THR A 44 9.84 -5.28 -0.73
N LYS A 45 10.97 -5.99 -0.75
CA LYS A 45 10.99 -7.46 -0.80
C LYS A 45 10.70 -8.12 0.55
N LEU A 46 11.11 -7.49 1.65
CA LEU A 46 11.00 -8.03 3.02
C LEU A 46 9.70 -7.60 3.71
N ASN A 47 9.15 -6.43 3.37
CA ASN A 47 7.85 -5.93 3.84
C ASN A 47 7.00 -5.37 2.69
N PRO A 48 6.56 -6.20 1.73
CA PRO A 48 5.73 -5.74 0.61
C PRO A 48 4.39 -5.16 1.06
N ILE A 49 3.90 -5.55 2.24
CA ILE A 49 2.52 -5.30 2.71
C ILE A 49 2.39 -3.96 3.42
N THR A 50 3.36 -3.55 4.26
CA THR A 50 3.31 -2.26 4.98
C THR A 50 3.58 -1.06 4.09
N LYS A 51 4.25 -1.26 2.95
CA LYS A 51 4.31 -0.26 1.86
C LYS A 51 3.07 -0.26 0.98
N GLY A 52 2.27 -1.34 0.95
CA GLY A 52 1.10 -1.45 0.05
C GLY A 52 0.07 -0.36 0.33
N LEU A 53 -0.45 -0.30 1.56
CA LEU A 53 -1.50 0.66 1.92
C LEU A 53 -1.01 2.11 1.93
N SER A 54 0.22 2.36 2.43
CA SER A 54 0.84 3.69 2.44
C SER A 54 1.11 4.26 1.04
N ASN A 55 1.29 3.40 0.04
CA ASN A 55 1.51 3.82 -1.35
C ASN A 55 0.26 3.67 -2.23
N GLU A 56 -0.85 3.16 -1.71
CA GLU A 56 -2.08 3.03 -2.50
C GLU A 56 -2.71 4.42 -2.71
N ALA A 57 -2.53 4.93 -3.94
CA ALA A 57 -3.01 6.25 -4.33
C ALA A 57 -4.53 6.36 -4.23
N ALA A 58 -5.27 5.27 -4.44
CA ALA A 58 -6.72 5.27 -4.33
C ALA A 58 -7.23 5.64 -2.92
N LEU A 59 -6.43 5.41 -1.87
CA LEU A 59 -6.76 5.78 -0.49
C LEU A 59 -6.26 7.18 -0.10
N ASP A 60 -5.58 7.91 -1.00
CA ASP A 60 -5.29 9.34 -0.81
C ASP A 60 -6.59 10.14 -1.02
N VAL A 61 -6.93 10.96 -0.03
CA VAL A 61 -8.13 11.81 -0.03
C VAL A 61 -8.14 12.82 -1.17
N ASN A 62 -6.96 13.12 -1.74
CA ASN A 62 -6.79 14.06 -2.85
C ASN A 62 -6.67 13.38 -4.22
N TYR A 63 -6.70 12.05 -4.30
CA TYR A 63 -6.50 11.35 -5.58
C TYR A 63 -7.60 11.67 -6.59
N ALA A 64 -8.87 11.69 -6.19
CA ALA A 64 -9.98 12.07 -7.05
C ALA A 64 -9.77 13.47 -7.66
N ASP A 65 -9.43 14.46 -6.81
CA ASP A 65 -9.19 15.84 -7.23
C ASP A 65 -8.00 15.94 -8.20
N LYS A 66 -6.91 15.22 -7.92
CA LYS A 66 -5.74 15.14 -8.82
C LYS A 66 -6.10 14.57 -10.19
N VAL A 67 -6.91 13.50 -10.23
CA VAL A 67 -7.32 12.86 -11.49
C VAL A 67 -8.27 13.77 -12.28
N LEU A 68 -9.23 14.41 -11.62
CA LEU A 68 -10.17 15.33 -12.27
C LEU A 68 -9.46 16.55 -12.85
N ASN A 69 -8.47 17.10 -12.14
CA ASN A 69 -7.70 18.26 -12.62
C ASN A 69 -6.71 17.90 -13.75
N ALA A 70 -6.23 16.66 -13.80
CA ALA A 70 -5.25 16.23 -14.79
C ALA A 70 -5.85 15.79 -16.13
N ILE A 71 -7.14 15.47 -16.17
CA ILE A 71 -7.77 14.82 -17.33
C ILE A 71 -8.89 15.70 -17.87
N ALA A 72 -8.75 16.13 -19.12
CA ALA A 72 -9.80 16.81 -19.88
C ALA A 72 -10.88 15.81 -20.38
N ALA A 73 -11.55 15.11 -19.45
CA ALA A 73 -12.63 14.19 -19.77
C ALA A 73 -13.69 14.16 -18.68
N ASN A 74 -14.93 13.83 -19.04
CA ASN A 74 -16.00 13.60 -18.08
C ASN A 74 -15.78 12.26 -17.37
N ILE A 75 -15.40 12.33 -16.09
CA ILE A 75 -15.13 11.15 -15.27
C ILE A 75 -16.37 10.78 -14.46
N VAL A 76 -16.68 9.49 -14.39
CA VAL A 76 -17.76 8.96 -13.56
C VAL A 76 -17.33 9.00 -12.10
N VAL A 77 -18.09 9.74 -11.28
CA VAL A 77 -17.84 9.88 -9.84
C VAL A 77 -19.03 9.38 -9.03
N LEU A 78 -18.80 9.03 -7.76
CA LEU A 78 -19.88 8.78 -6.81
C LEU A 78 -20.61 10.09 -6.48
N LYS A 79 -21.92 9.98 -6.28
CA LYS A 79 -22.68 11.00 -5.55
C LYS A 79 -22.12 11.11 -4.12
N GLU A 80 -22.03 12.32 -3.60
CA GLU A 80 -21.51 12.60 -2.26
C GLU A 80 -22.23 11.80 -1.17
N SER A 81 -23.57 11.77 -1.20
CA SER A 81 -24.38 10.98 -0.26
C SER A 81 -24.06 9.49 -0.28
N THR A 82 -23.70 8.93 -1.44
CA THR A 82 -23.26 7.54 -1.54
C THR A 82 -21.86 7.35 -0.94
N ALA A 83 -20.94 8.28 -1.17
CA ALA A 83 -19.60 8.23 -0.57
C ALA A 83 -19.67 8.29 0.96
N ILE A 84 -20.50 9.18 1.53
CA ILE A 84 -20.76 9.29 2.97
C ILE A 84 -21.39 8.00 3.49
N ARG A 85 -22.40 7.46 2.80
CA ARG A 85 -23.02 6.18 3.21
C ARG A 85 -21.99 5.05 3.28
N TYR A 86 -21.13 4.91 2.28
CA TYR A 86 -20.08 3.91 2.27
C TYR A 86 -19.03 4.13 3.36
N ALA A 87 -18.64 5.38 3.63
CA ALA A 87 -17.77 5.70 4.76
C ALA A 87 -18.40 5.26 6.09
N ASN A 88 -19.70 5.49 6.28
CA ASN A 88 -20.43 5.09 7.48
C ASN A 88 -20.56 3.57 7.61
N GLU A 89 -20.77 2.85 6.50
CA GLU A 89 -20.80 1.39 6.48
C GLU A 89 -19.44 0.80 6.88
N ILE A 90 -18.34 1.38 6.39
CA ILE A 90 -16.98 1.00 6.81
C ILE A 90 -16.78 1.28 8.30
N HIS A 91 -17.12 2.47 8.79
CA HIS A 91 -16.89 2.83 10.19
C HIS A 91 -17.66 1.92 11.15
N LYS A 92 -18.93 1.60 10.84
CA LYS A 92 -19.76 0.68 11.64
C LYS A 92 -19.23 -0.75 11.65
N ALA A 93 -18.44 -1.14 10.67
CA ALA A 93 -17.80 -2.44 10.63
C ALA A 93 -16.61 -2.54 11.59
N PHE A 94 -15.99 -1.40 11.96
CA PHE A 94 -14.95 -1.36 12.99
C PHE A 94 -15.56 -1.36 14.39
N ARG A 95 -15.65 -2.53 15.02
CA ARG A 95 -16.33 -2.72 16.30
C ARG A 95 -15.34 -2.98 17.43
N PRO A 96 -15.71 -2.67 18.68
CA PRO A 96 -14.88 -3.04 19.81
C PRO A 96 -14.64 -4.55 19.92
N TRP A 97 -13.44 -4.95 20.35
CA TRP A 97 -13.05 -6.35 20.50
C TRP A 97 -14.00 -7.14 21.42
N TYR A 98 -14.52 -6.51 22.47
CA TYR A 98 -15.41 -7.14 23.45
C TYR A 98 -16.82 -7.48 22.92
N ILE A 99 -17.18 -7.03 21.71
CA ILE A 99 -18.44 -7.42 21.03
C ILE A 99 -18.21 -8.32 19.80
N GLY A 100 -17.03 -8.93 19.70
CA GLY A 100 -16.68 -9.87 18.64
C GLY A 100 -15.79 -9.30 17.54
N GLY A 101 -15.15 -8.15 17.77
CA GLY A 101 -14.17 -7.58 16.84
C GLY A 101 -14.78 -7.02 15.56
N ASP A 102 -13.88 -6.68 14.64
CA ASP A 102 -14.23 -6.03 13.38
C ASP A 102 -15.04 -6.96 12.46
N LEU A 103 -15.78 -6.36 11.53
CA LEU A 103 -16.57 -7.06 10.53
C LEU A 103 -15.93 -6.84 9.17
N GLU A 104 -14.79 -7.46 8.94
CA GLU A 104 -13.89 -7.19 7.82
C GLU A 104 -14.60 -7.38 6.48
N GLU A 105 -15.42 -8.43 6.35
CA GLU A 105 -16.21 -8.68 5.13
C GLU A 105 -17.17 -7.54 4.79
N LYS A 106 -17.68 -6.78 5.78
CA LYS A 106 -18.51 -5.59 5.49
C LYS A 106 -17.67 -4.47 4.89
N VAL A 107 -16.45 -4.27 5.38
CA VAL A 107 -15.50 -3.32 4.79
C VAL A 107 -15.17 -3.75 3.36
N TYR A 108 -14.88 -5.04 3.14
CA TYR A 108 -14.57 -5.56 1.81
C TYR A 108 -15.74 -5.44 0.84
N ALA A 109 -16.97 -5.67 1.30
CA ALA A 109 -18.17 -5.51 0.49
C ALA A 109 -18.31 -4.09 -0.05
N VAL A 110 -18.00 -3.07 0.77
CA VAL A 110 -17.97 -1.67 0.30
C VAL A 110 -16.94 -1.50 -0.80
N PHE A 111 -15.68 -1.94 -0.60
CA PHE A 111 -14.64 -1.83 -1.62
C PHE A 111 -14.98 -2.57 -2.92
N ARG A 112 -15.60 -3.75 -2.85
CA ARG A 112 -16.04 -4.53 -4.02
C ARG A 112 -17.17 -3.85 -4.80
N ASN A 113 -17.97 -3.01 -4.15
CA ASN A 113 -19.04 -2.27 -4.81
C ASN A 113 -18.53 -1.05 -5.60
N LEU A 114 -17.36 -0.53 -5.24
CA LEU A 114 -16.70 0.57 -5.96
C LEU A 114 -16.22 0.09 -7.34
N LYS A 115 -16.26 0.99 -8.31
CA LYS A 115 -16.04 0.65 -9.72
C LYS A 115 -14.70 1.11 -10.27
N ASP A 116 -14.02 2.01 -9.57
CA ASP A 116 -12.72 2.55 -9.95
C ASP A 116 -12.01 3.19 -8.73
N LYS A 117 -10.73 3.51 -8.89
CA LYS A 117 -9.90 4.11 -7.84
C LYS A 117 -10.30 5.55 -7.48
N VAL A 118 -10.99 6.27 -8.35
CA VAL A 118 -11.53 7.62 -8.03
C VAL A 118 -12.61 7.49 -6.98
N GLN A 119 -13.52 6.52 -7.14
CA GLN A 119 -14.56 6.26 -6.15
C GLN A 119 -14.00 5.84 -4.79
N VAL A 120 -12.92 5.05 -4.76
CA VAL A 120 -12.19 4.73 -3.51
C VAL A 120 -11.71 5.99 -2.80
N SER A 121 -11.11 6.93 -3.56
CA SER A 121 -10.62 8.19 -3.01
C SER A 121 -11.76 9.07 -2.48
N GLN A 122 -12.90 9.09 -3.15
CA GLN A 122 -14.09 9.80 -2.66
C GLN A 122 -14.61 9.22 -1.34
N VAL A 123 -14.62 7.90 -1.18
CA VAL A 123 -14.98 7.25 0.10
C VAL A 123 -13.94 7.56 1.18
N ALA A 124 -12.64 7.54 0.86
CA ALA A 124 -11.58 7.90 1.81
C ALA A 124 -11.70 9.37 2.28
N LYS A 125 -12.00 10.29 1.36
CA LYS A 125 -12.27 11.71 1.65
C LYS A 125 -13.51 11.89 2.52
N ALA A 126 -14.60 11.20 2.20
CA ALA A 126 -15.82 11.22 3.01
C ALA A 126 -15.57 10.67 4.43
N TYR A 127 -14.84 9.56 4.55
CA TYR A 127 -14.48 8.98 5.85
C TYR A 127 -13.67 9.96 6.72
N GLN A 128 -12.71 10.67 6.11
CA GLN A 128 -11.97 11.71 6.83
C GLN A 128 -12.85 12.90 7.23
N GLY A 129 -13.80 13.29 6.37
CA GLY A 129 -14.77 14.35 6.65
C GLY A 129 -15.65 14.03 7.86
N GLU A 130 -16.26 12.83 7.87
CA GLU A 130 -17.21 12.38 8.89
C GLU A 130 -16.54 12.06 10.23
N TYR A 131 -15.41 11.33 10.19
CA TYR A 131 -14.82 10.75 11.40
C TYR A 131 -13.53 11.42 11.85
N LYS A 132 -13.02 12.40 11.10
CA LYS A 132 -11.72 13.08 11.34
C LYS A 132 -10.54 12.11 11.41
N LEU A 133 -10.70 10.91 10.84
CA LEU A 133 -9.69 9.85 10.77
C LEU A 133 -9.37 9.57 9.31
N ASN A 134 -8.10 9.31 9.01
CA ASN A 134 -7.72 8.87 7.67
C ASN A 134 -8.11 7.39 7.48
N LEU A 135 -8.87 7.06 6.44
CA LEU A 135 -9.29 5.67 6.18
C LEU A 135 -8.11 4.72 6.00
N ARG A 136 -7.03 5.17 5.36
CA ARG A 136 -5.80 4.39 5.21
C ARG A 136 -5.20 4.04 6.57
N ASP A 137 -5.12 5.02 7.45
CA ASP A 137 -4.53 4.82 8.78
C ASP A 137 -5.45 3.96 9.64
N GLN A 138 -6.76 4.15 9.53
CA GLN A 138 -7.75 3.30 10.19
C GLN A 138 -7.61 1.84 9.77
N LEU A 139 -7.56 1.57 8.47
CA LEU A 139 -7.34 0.20 7.96
C LEU A 139 -6.02 -0.37 8.47
N LYS A 140 -4.96 0.44 8.56
CA LYS A 140 -3.67 -0.01 9.07
C LYS A 140 -3.70 -0.33 10.57
N ASP A 141 -4.47 0.43 11.34
CA ASP A 141 -4.59 0.27 12.79
C ASP A 141 -5.48 -0.94 13.15
N ARG A 142 -6.54 -1.13 12.38
CA ARG A 142 -7.60 -2.09 12.67
C ARG A 142 -7.38 -3.45 12.05
N PHE A 143 -6.79 -3.50 10.86
CA PHE A 143 -6.62 -4.76 10.13
C PHE A 143 -5.24 -5.37 10.30
N ASP A 144 -5.22 -6.69 10.32
CA ASP A 144 -4.01 -7.48 10.21
C ASP A 144 -3.45 -7.51 8.78
N LYS A 145 -2.38 -8.28 8.58
CA LYS A 145 -1.68 -8.35 7.29
C LYS A 145 -2.51 -8.97 6.17
N ASP A 146 -3.28 -10.02 6.46
CA ASP A 146 -4.05 -10.74 5.45
C ASP A 146 -5.32 -9.98 5.08
N GLU A 147 -5.89 -9.27 6.05
CA GLU A 147 -7.01 -8.38 5.86
C GLU A 147 -6.64 -7.16 5.01
N ILE A 148 -5.51 -6.51 5.31
CA ILE A 148 -4.95 -5.43 4.47
C ILE A 148 -4.68 -5.93 3.04
N LYS A 149 -4.12 -7.14 2.91
CA LYS A 149 -3.84 -7.75 1.59
C LYS A 149 -5.12 -7.97 0.79
N THR A 150 -6.22 -8.31 1.46
CA THR A 150 -7.53 -8.48 0.82
C THR A 150 -8.08 -7.15 0.30
N VAL A 151 -8.02 -6.08 1.11
CA VAL A 151 -8.41 -4.72 0.68
C VAL A 151 -7.59 -4.28 -0.54
N LEU A 152 -6.26 -4.41 -0.47
CA LEU A 152 -5.36 -4.04 -1.57
C LEU A 152 -5.66 -4.83 -2.85
N ARG A 153 -5.91 -6.14 -2.75
CA ARG A 153 -6.26 -6.97 -3.91
C ARG A 153 -7.57 -6.53 -4.58
N ILE A 154 -8.55 -6.07 -3.79
CA ILE A 154 -9.80 -5.53 -4.33
C ILE A 154 -9.51 -4.24 -5.09
N ILE A 155 -8.79 -3.30 -4.47
CA ILE A 155 -8.46 -1.99 -5.07
C ILE A 155 -7.58 -2.13 -6.31
N GLU A 156 -6.63 -3.06 -6.33
CA GLU A 156 -5.72 -3.29 -7.45
C GLU A 156 -6.45 -3.66 -8.74
N ARG A 157 -7.57 -4.38 -8.63
CA ARG A 157 -8.42 -4.79 -9.76
C ARG A 157 -9.27 -3.65 -10.33
N LEU A 158 -9.36 -2.53 -9.61
CA LEU A 158 -10.16 -1.39 -10.05
C LEU A 158 -9.38 -0.56 -11.08
N PRO A 159 -10.03 -0.13 -12.19
CA PRO A 159 -9.42 0.80 -13.12
C PRO A 159 -9.13 2.14 -12.41
N LYS A 160 -8.18 2.93 -12.95
CA LYS A 160 -7.78 4.21 -12.35
C LYS A 160 -8.96 5.19 -12.22
N TYR A 161 -9.82 5.21 -13.23
CA TYR A 161 -11.03 6.02 -13.35
C TYR A 161 -11.88 5.44 -14.49
N ARG A 162 -13.15 5.86 -14.59
CA ARG A 162 -14.03 5.57 -15.73
C ARG A 162 -14.52 6.85 -16.35
N LYS A 163 -14.73 6.84 -17.67
CA LYS A 163 -15.29 7.97 -18.41
C LYS A 163 -16.79 7.74 -18.64
N LEU A 164 -17.55 8.82 -18.81
CA LEU A 164 -18.90 8.78 -19.35
C LEU A 164 -18.89 8.36 -20.83
#